data_AF-A0A0F4LVH9-F1
#
_entry.id   AF-A0A0F4LVH9-F1
#
_cell.length_a   1.000
_cell.length_b   1.000
_cell.length_c   1.000
_cell.angle_alpha   90.00
_cell.angle_beta   90.00
_cell.angle_gamma   90.00
#
_symmetry.space_group_name_H-M   'P 1'
#
loop_
_entity.id
_entity.type
_entity.pdbx_description
1 polymer ?
#
loop_
_entity_poly.entity_id
_entity_poly.type
_entity_poly.pdbx_seq_one_letter_code
_entity_poly.pdbx_strand_id
1 'polypeptide(L)'
;MEYNKEIFDAQISAMRFTNLDIAPDYQAISTVTHNGQNSATWDRRFQILYDKLYKNPRYQPIFIPRGIWTSILVFDKNDSKLYHMMNEKTLSARRHEAQSKGFATHYVYSLLYLNEGLEHDYGQLELIPTRDKDKQEYRIKDSKKMLNDLVDQVKEVLITSCKYDHGKIIGGSIQQFDDNYCLVDSIDLSEQIIHPMKQSGVQANPANSPHSEEILTQLRTQRRSLEEKEKSSPANSPRSEGFLVQLRKQRRSLEEKEKEKEKEKNQIRKKKK
;
A
#
# COMPACT_ATOMS: atom_id res chain seq x y z
N MET A 1 -5.22 -9.78 -18.92
CA MET A 1 -5.06 -8.39 -18.41
C MET A 1 -3.58 -8.03 -18.33
N GLU A 2 -3.19 -6.84 -18.77
CA GLU A 2 -1.85 -6.28 -18.53
C GLU A 2 -1.90 -5.26 -17.39
N TYR A 3 -0.87 -5.21 -16.54
CA TYR A 3 -0.79 -4.26 -15.41
C TYR A 3 0.60 -3.65 -15.27
N ASN A 4 0.67 -2.45 -14.69
CA ASN A 4 1.92 -1.78 -14.40
C ASN A 4 2.55 -2.35 -13.12
N LYS A 5 3.66 -3.08 -13.29
CA LYS A 5 4.38 -3.71 -12.18
C LYS A 5 4.93 -2.71 -11.16
N GLU A 6 5.38 -1.52 -11.58
CA GLU A 6 5.92 -0.51 -10.67
C GLU A 6 4.83 0.04 -9.73
N ILE A 7 3.63 0.29 -10.25
CA ILE A 7 2.48 0.70 -9.43
C ILE A 7 2.08 -0.43 -8.47
N PHE A 8 2.02 -1.68 -8.97
CA PHE A 8 1.72 -2.83 -8.13
C PHE A 8 2.74 -2.99 -6.99
N ASP A 9 4.03 -2.97 -7.29
CA ASP A 9 5.10 -3.09 -6.28
C ASP A 9 5.00 -1.95 -5.24
N ALA A 10 4.64 -0.74 -5.67
CA ALA A 10 4.41 0.39 -4.77
C ALA A 10 3.18 0.19 -3.86
N GLN A 11 2.06 -0.29 -4.41
CA GLN A 11 0.86 -0.61 -3.64
C GLN A 11 1.12 -1.75 -2.64
N ILE A 12 1.83 -2.81 -3.04
CA ILE A 12 2.22 -3.88 -2.12
C ILE A 12 3.14 -3.35 -1.02
N SER A 13 4.11 -2.51 -1.37
CA SER A 13 4.98 -1.90 -0.36
C SER A 13 4.22 -1.02 0.63
N ALA A 14 3.17 -0.31 0.20
CA ALA A 14 2.28 0.43 1.09
C ALA A 14 1.48 -0.55 1.97
N MET A 15 0.81 -1.53 1.36
CA MET A 15 -0.07 -2.48 2.03
C MET A 15 0.66 -3.40 3.04
N ARG A 16 1.99 -3.53 2.93
CA ARG A 16 2.82 -4.19 3.96
C ARG A 16 2.81 -3.46 5.30
N PHE A 17 2.57 -2.15 5.33
CA PHE A 17 2.40 -1.40 6.57
C PHE A 17 1.05 -1.75 7.19
N THR A 18 1.03 -2.15 8.46
CA THR A 18 -0.19 -2.59 9.15
C THR A 18 -0.35 -1.93 10.51
N ASN A 19 -1.48 -2.22 11.16
CA ASN A 19 -1.75 -1.75 12.52
C ASN A 19 -0.65 -2.17 13.50
N LEU A 20 0.06 -3.27 13.24
CA LEU A 20 1.16 -3.74 14.10
C LEU A 20 2.36 -2.79 14.06
N ASP A 21 2.62 -2.16 12.91
CA ASP A 21 3.75 -1.24 12.74
C ASP A 21 3.53 0.08 13.48
N ILE A 22 2.29 0.57 13.51
CA ILE A 22 1.92 1.82 14.21
C ILE A 22 1.51 1.59 15.67
N ALA A 23 1.24 0.35 16.08
CA ALA A 23 0.75 0.04 17.43
C ALA A 23 1.62 0.62 18.56
N PRO A 24 2.97 0.53 18.52
CA PRO A 24 3.80 1.08 19.59
C PRO A 24 3.65 2.59 19.76
N ASP A 25 3.60 3.33 18.65
CA ASP A 25 3.42 4.78 18.65
C ASP A 25 2.00 5.14 19.12
N TYR A 26 1.01 4.35 18.70
CA TYR A 26 -0.38 4.57 19.08
C TYR A 26 -0.63 4.29 20.57
N GLN A 27 0.03 3.28 21.15
CA GLN A 27 -0.04 2.99 22.58
C GLN A 27 0.52 4.11 23.45
N ALA A 28 1.44 4.94 22.92
CA ALA A 28 1.89 6.15 23.62
C ALA A 28 0.80 7.25 23.66
N ILE A 29 -0.19 7.20 22.76
CA ILE A 29 -1.29 8.17 22.66
C ILE A 29 -2.51 7.68 23.45
N SER A 30 -2.93 6.44 23.24
CA SER A 30 -4.10 5.85 23.90
C SER A 30 -3.93 4.35 24.04
N THR A 31 -3.99 3.87 25.29
CA THR A 31 -4.02 2.44 25.63
C THR A 31 -5.44 1.92 25.87
N VAL A 32 -6.46 2.77 25.75
CA VAL A 32 -7.85 2.44 26.14
C VAL A 32 -8.73 2.30 24.91
N THR A 33 -8.85 3.37 24.11
CA THR A 33 -9.85 3.42 23.02
C THR A 33 -9.29 2.97 21.68
N HIS A 34 -7.99 3.15 21.43
CA HIS A 34 -7.33 2.85 20.15
C HIS A 34 -8.03 3.47 18.91
N ASN A 35 -8.85 4.51 19.14
CA ASN A 35 -9.75 5.09 18.15
C ASN A 35 -9.00 5.83 17.05
N GLY A 36 -8.91 5.23 15.87
CA GLY A 36 -8.25 5.86 14.71
C GLY A 36 -6.89 5.24 14.36
N GLN A 37 -6.44 4.21 15.08
CA GLN A 37 -5.24 3.43 14.68
C GLN A 37 -5.37 2.90 13.25
N ASN A 38 -6.57 2.40 12.88
CA ASN A 38 -6.84 1.94 11.53
C ASN A 38 -6.76 3.09 10.50
N SER A 39 -7.33 4.26 10.81
CA SER A 39 -7.26 5.44 9.94
C SER A 39 -5.81 5.90 9.73
N ALA A 40 -5.03 6.00 10.82
CA ALA A 40 -3.61 6.35 10.75
C ALA A 40 -2.78 5.32 9.96
N THR A 41 -3.16 4.04 10.03
CA THR A 41 -2.55 2.99 9.19
C THR A 41 -2.82 3.24 7.72
N TRP A 42 -4.05 3.58 7.34
CA TRP A 42 -4.40 3.93 5.96
C TRP A 42 -3.70 5.21 5.48
N ASP A 43 -3.64 6.26 6.30
CA ASP A 43 -2.90 7.47 5.96
C ASP A 43 -1.42 7.16 5.71
N ARG A 44 -0.81 6.32 6.54
CA ARG A 44 0.58 5.91 6.34
C ARG A 44 0.77 5.08 5.07
N ARG A 45 -0.16 4.17 4.74
CA ARG A 45 -0.15 3.42 3.48
C ARG A 45 -0.21 4.36 2.28
N PHE A 46 -1.13 5.33 2.30
CA PHE A 46 -1.27 6.31 1.24
C PHE A 46 -0.04 7.21 1.10
N GLN A 47 0.59 7.61 2.21
CA GLN A 47 1.86 8.34 2.17
C GLN A 47 2.98 7.51 1.53
N ILE A 48 3.12 6.22 1.90
CA ILE A 48 4.13 5.32 1.29
C ILE A 48 3.91 5.17 -0.21
N LEU A 49 2.65 5.03 -0.64
CA LEU A 49 2.29 4.94 -2.06
C LEU A 49 2.65 6.23 -2.80
N TYR A 50 2.26 7.38 -2.25
CA TYR A 50 2.57 8.69 -2.81
C TYR A 50 4.08 8.88 -2.94
N ASP A 51 4.85 8.69 -1.86
CA ASP A 51 6.31 8.89 -1.82
C ASP A 51 7.06 8.07 -2.88
N LYS A 52 6.54 6.90 -3.23
CA LYS A 52 7.15 6.03 -4.25
C LYS A 52 6.90 6.48 -5.67
N LEU A 53 5.76 7.10 -5.95
CA LEU A 53 5.30 7.35 -7.31
C LEU A 53 5.29 8.83 -7.70
N TYR A 54 5.24 9.76 -6.75
CA TYR A 54 5.04 11.19 -7.01
C TYR A 54 6.11 11.84 -7.90
N LYS A 55 7.34 11.31 -7.88
CA LYS A 55 8.45 11.85 -8.68
C LYS A 55 8.39 11.43 -10.14
N ASN A 56 7.65 10.37 -10.47
CA ASN A 56 7.57 9.84 -11.81
C ASN A 56 6.42 10.56 -12.57
N PRO A 57 6.71 11.36 -13.61
CA PRO A 57 5.70 12.17 -14.30
C PRO A 57 4.63 11.34 -15.02
N ARG A 58 4.91 10.05 -15.27
CA ARG A 58 3.95 9.06 -15.79
C ARG A 58 2.75 8.87 -14.86
N TYR A 59 2.97 8.97 -13.55
CA TYR A 59 1.95 8.67 -12.56
C TYR A 59 1.32 9.93 -12.01
N GLN A 60 0.00 9.91 -11.89
CA GLN A 60 -0.75 10.97 -11.25
C GLN A 60 -1.50 10.41 -10.04
N PRO A 61 -1.05 10.74 -8.83
CA PRO A 61 -1.83 10.51 -7.62
C PRO A 61 -3.13 11.32 -7.68
N ILE A 62 -4.25 10.67 -7.44
CA ILE A 62 -5.58 11.28 -7.35
C ILE A 62 -6.05 11.15 -5.91
N PHE A 63 -6.35 12.30 -5.30
CA PHE A 63 -6.82 12.38 -3.92
C PHE A 63 -8.34 12.49 -3.91
N ILE A 64 -9.00 11.52 -3.27
CA ILE A 64 -10.46 11.43 -3.22
C ILE A 64 -10.93 11.65 -1.78
N PRO A 65 -11.45 12.83 -1.43
CA PRO A 65 -12.00 13.11 -0.11
C PRO A 65 -13.29 12.31 0.14
N ARG A 66 -13.41 11.73 1.33
CA ARG A 66 -14.54 10.88 1.75
C ARG A 66 -14.92 11.17 3.21
N GLY A 67 -15.35 12.40 3.48
CA GLY A 67 -15.63 12.86 4.84
C GLY A 67 -14.34 13.06 5.61
N ILE A 68 -14.12 12.28 6.67
CA ILE A 68 -12.95 12.42 7.55
C ILE A 68 -11.68 11.74 7.02
N TRP A 69 -11.75 11.05 5.87
CA TRP A 69 -10.63 10.33 5.28
C TRP A 69 -10.47 10.68 3.80
N THR A 70 -9.25 10.49 3.28
CA THR A 70 -8.91 10.70 1.87
C THR A 70 -8.32 9.42 1.30
N SER A 71 -8.83 8.97 0.16
CA SER A 71 -8.24 7.84 -0.58
C SER A 71 -7.23 8.36 -1.60
N ILE A 72 -6.17 7.60 -1.87
CA ILE A 72 -5.27 7.85 -3.00
C ILE A 72 -5.42 6.74 -4.04
N LEU A 73 -5.69 7.16 -5.27
CA LEU A 73 -5.62 6.32 -6.46
C LEU A 73 -4.43 6.77 -7.30
N VAL A 74 -3.95 5.88 -8.16
CA VAL A 74 -2.84 6.19 -9.07
C VAL A 74 -3.32 6.03 -10.49
N PHE A 75 -3.30 7.12 -11.25
CA PHE A 75 -3.54 7.07 -12.69
C PHE A 75 -2.23 6.93 -13.44
N ASP A 76 -2.11 5.88 -14.25
CA ASP A 76 -1.04 5.70 -15.22
C ASP A 76 -1.43 6.39 -16.53
N LYS A 77 -0.78 7.51 -16.83
CA LYS A 77 -1.08 8.32 -18.01
C LYS A 77 -0.73 7.62 -19.32
N ASN A 78 0.23 6.70 -19.31
CA ASN A 78 0.68 6.02 -20.53
C ASN A 78 -0.32 4.95 -20.94
N ASP A 79 -0.82 4.19 -19.97
CA ASP A 79 -1.71 3.06 -20.23
C ASP A 79 -3.20 3.45 -20.10
N SER A 80 -3.49 4.67 -19.64
CA SER A 80 -4.84 5.13 -19.30
C SER A 80 -5.53 4.26 -18.24
N LYS A 81 -4.76 3.74 -17.28
CA LYS A 81 -5.25 2.80 -16.25
C LYS A 81 -5.28 3.46 -14.88
N LEU A 82 -6.39 3.31 -14.17
CA LEU A 82 -6.58 3.78 -12.81
C LEU A 82 -6.42 2.63 -11.81
N TYR A 83 -5.48 2.76 -10.89
CA TYR A 83 -5.17 1.74 -9.90
C TYR A 83 -5.68 2.13 -8.52
N HIS A 84 -6.39 1.22 -7.88
CA HIS A 84 -6.86 1.36 -6.51
C HIS A 84 -6.42 0.17 -5.65
N MET A 85 -5.97 0.42 -4.41
CA MET A 85 -5.57 -0.64 -3.48
C MET A 85 -6.58 -0.81 -2.34
N MET A 86 -6.88 -2.05 -1.98
CA MET A 86 -7.84 -2.38 -0.92
C MET A 86 -7.52 -3.71 -0.22
N ASN A 87 -8.10 -3.90 0.96
CA ASN A 87 -8.09 -5.22 1.61
C ASN A 87 -9.08 -6.14 0.88
N GLU A 88 -8.72 -7.41 0.67
CA GLU A 88 -9.57 -8.40 0.00
C GLU A 88 -10.91 -8.59 0.72
N LYS A 89 -10.92 -8.64 2.06
CA LYS A 89 -12.16 -8.73 2.86
C LYS A 89 -13.10 -7.56 2.58
N THR A 90 -12.57 -6.35 2.43
CA THR A 90 -13.36 -5.16 2.10
C THR A 90 -13.90 -5.26 0.68
N LEU A 91 -13.06 -5.62 -0.29
CA LEU A 91 -13.48 -5.80 -1.68
C LEU A 91 -14.60 -6.85 -1.80
N SER A 92 -14.43 -8.01 -1.16
CA SER A 92 -15.42 -9.09 -1.14
C SER A 92 -16.76 -8.63 -0.55
N ALA A 93 -16.74 -7.90 0.58
CA ALA A 93 -17.95 -7.35 1.19
C ALA A 93 -18.66 -6.33 0.28
N ARG A 94 -17.92 -5.47 -0.42
CA ARG A 94 -18.49 -4.48 -1.36
C ARG A 94 -19.08 -5.14 -2.60
N ARG A 95 -18.42 -6.17 -3.14
CA ARG A 95 -18.95 -6.98 -4.23
C ARG A 95 -20.26 -7.65 -3.84
N HIS A 96 -20.29 -8.30 -2.67
CA HIS A 96 -21.52 -8.95 -2.19
C HIS A 96 -22.66 -7.93 -1.99
N GLU A 97 -22.37 -6.74 -1.47
CA GLU A 97 -23.34 -5.65 -1.34
C GLU A 97 -23.91 -5.24 -2.72
N ALA A 98 -23.05 -5.02 -3.72
CA ALA A 98 -23.46 -4.67 -5.06
C ALA A 98 -24.34 -5.75 -5.70
N GLN A 99 -23.93 -7.02 -5.61
CA GLN A 99 -24.64 -8.15 -6.20
C GLN A 99 -25.99 -8.43 -5.52
N SER A 100 -26.06 -8.32 -4.19
CA SER A 100 -27.30 -8.60 -3.45
C SER A 100 -28.34 -7.49 -3.53
N LYS A 101 -27.91 -6.22 -3.65
CA LYS A 101 -28.80 -5.04 -3.64
C LYS A 101 -28.93 -4.35 -5.00
N GLY A 102 -28.18 -4.80 -6.00
CA GLY A 102 -27.99 -4.10 -7.27
C GLY A 102 -27.33 -2.72 -7.11
N PHE A 103 -26.66 -2.46 -5.98
CA PHE A 103 -26.00 -1.18 -5.67
C PHE A 103 -25.04 -1.32 -4.49
N ALA A 104 -23.89 -0.65 -4.56
CA ALA A 104 -23.01 -0.46 -3.42
C ALA A 104 -22.74 1.03 -3.17
N THR A 105 -22.81 1.44 -1.90
CA THR A 105 -22.58 2.83 -1.46
C THR A 105 -21.12 3.26 -1.54
N HIS A 106 -20.21 2.30 -1.70
CA HIS A 106 -18.79 2.55 -1.69
C HIS A 106 -18.33 3.16 -3.01
N TYR A 107 -17.49 4.20 -2.93
CA TYR A 107 -17.02 4.99 -4.07
C TYR A 107 -16.37 4.19 -5.21
N VAL A 108 -15.77 3.04 -4.90
CA VAL A 108 -15.22 2.15 -5.93
C VAL A 108 -16.32 1.64 -6.87
N TYR A 109 -17.56 1.48 -6.40
CA TYR A 109 -18.69 1.18 -7.28
C TYR A 109 -18.91 2.27 -8.33
N SER A 110 -18.85 3.54 -7.93
CA SER A 110 -18.95 4.66 -8.86
C SER A 110 -17.79 4.61 -9.86
N LEU A 111 -16.55 4.40 -9.40
CA LEU A 111 -15.37 4.33 -10.28
C LEU A 111 -15.47 3.22 -11.33
N LEU A 112 -16.04 2.06 -10.97
CA LEU A 112 -16.23 0.95 -11.90
C LEU A 112 -17.18 1.29 -13.05
N TYR A 113 -17.92 2.40 -13.00
CA TYR A 113 -18.68 2.90 -14.16
C TYR A 113 -17.77 3.11 -15.38
N LEU A 114 -16.49 3.44 -15.16
CA LEU A 114 -15.50 3.65 -16.21
C LEU A 114 -15.07 2.35 -16.92
N ASN A 115 -15.48 1.20 -16.37
CA ASN A 115 -15.28 -0.11 -16.98
C ASN A 115 -16.54 -0.57 -17.77
N GLU A 116 -17.46 0.34 -18.08
CA GLU A 116 -18.64 0.04 -18.90
C GLU A 116 -18.21 -0.56 -20.25
N GLY A 117 -18.87 -1.65 -20.65
CA GLY A 117 -18.60 -2.35 -21.91
C GLY A 117 -17.54 -3.46 -21.82
N LEU A 118 -16.95 -3.71 -20.64
CA LEU A 118 -16.18 -4.93 -20.43
C LEU A 118 -17.12 -6.14 -20.33
N GLU A 119 -16.93 -7.13 -21.19
CA GLU A 119 -17.67 -8.39 -21.15
C GLU A 119 -16.97 -9.39 -20.23
N HIS A 120 -17.74 -10.13 -19.43
CA HIS A 120 -17.23 -11.20 -18.57
C HIS A 120 -17.28 -12.56 -19.29
N ASP A 121 -16.28 -13.41 -19.06
CA ASP A 121 -16.11 -14.68 -19.79
C ASP A 121 -17.09 -15.81 -19.39
N TYR A 122 -18.05 -15.53 -18.50
CA TYR A 122 -19.09 -16.48 -18.15
C TYR A 122 -20.23 -16.45 -19.18
N GLY A 123 -20.33 -17.51 -19.98
CA GLY A 123 -21.40 -17.80 -20.94
C GLY A 123 -22.77 -18.08 -20.31
N GLN A 124 -23.15 -17.35 -19.26
CA GLN A 124 -24.46 -17.43 -18.64
C GLN A 124 -25.24 -16.18 -19.04
N LEU A 125 -26.26 -16.36 -19.88
CA LEU A 125 -27.32 -15.40 -20.15
C LEU A 125 -28.10 -15.13 -18.86
N GLU A 126 -27.54 -14.33 -17.95
CA GLU A 126 -28.34 -13.69 -16.91
C GLU A 126 -29.05 -12.50 -17.55
N LEU A 127 -30.34 -12.34 -17.23
CA LEU A 127 -31.09 -11.13 -17.55
C LEU A 127 -30.31 -9.96 -16.99
N ILE A 128 -29.75 -9.11 -17.86
CA ILE A 128 -29.18 -7.82 -17.49
C ILE A 128 -30.23 -7.12 -16.62
N PRO A 129 -29.97 -6.89 -15.32
CA PRO A 129 -30.92 -6.21 -14.46
C PRO A 129 -31.23 -4.87 -15.11
N THR A 130 -32.51 -4.51 -15.20
CA THR A 130 -32.92 -3.22 -15.73
C THR A 130 -32.18 -2.13 -14.97
N ARG A 131 -31.28 -1.41 -15.67
CA ARG A 131 -30.45 -0.36 -15.09
C ARG A 131 -31.36 0.72 -14.52
N ASP A 132 -31.29 0.90 -13.21
CA ASP A 132 -31.90 2.02 -12.51
C ASP A 132 -31.17 3.32 -12.92
N LYS A 133 -31.87 4.19 -13.66
CA LYS A 133 -31.29 5.40 -14.26
C LYS A 133 -30.73 6.34 -13.21
N ASP A 134 -31.42 6.48 -12.07
CA ASP A 134 -31.01 7.39 -10.99
C ASP A 134 -29.68 6.94 -10.38
N LYS A 135 -29.48 5.62 -10.24
CA LYS A 135 -28.21 5.05 -9.76
C LYS A 135 -27.07 5.27 -10.75
N GLN A 136 -27.32 5.16 -12.05
CA GLN A 136 -26.28 5.39 -13.06
C GLN A 136 -25.88 6.87 -13.14
N GLU A 137 -26.84 7.79 -13.14
CA GLU A 137 -26.56 9.23 -13.09
C GLU A 137 -25.75 9.63 -11.84
N TYR A 138 -26.08 9.03 -10.69
CA TYR A 138 -25.30 9.21 -9.46
C TYR A 138 -23.84 8.77 -9.63
N ARG A 139 -23.60 7.58 -10.20
CA ARG A 139 -22.24 7.03 -10.40
C ARG A 139 -21.41 7.88 -11.37
N ILE A 140 -22.02 8.36 -12.45
CA ILE A 140 -21.39 9.29 -13.40
C ILE A 140 -20.98 10.57 -12.68
N LYS A 141 -21.90 11.17 -11.92
CA LYS A 141 -21.65 12.42 -11.19
C LYS A 141 -20.58 12.26 -10.12
N ASP A 142 -20.60 11.16 -9.37
CA ASP A 142 -19.59 10.88 -8.33
C ASP A 142 -18.22 10.60 -8.97
N SER A 143 -18.15 9.89 -10.09
CA SER A 143 -16.89 9.66 -10.82
C SER A 143 -16.28 10.94 -11.37
N LYS A 144 -17.10 11.81 -11.97
CA LYS A 144 -16.68 13.15 -12.40
C LYS A 144 -16.18 13.98 -11.22
N LYS A 145 -16.86 13.92 -10.07
CA LYS A 145 -16.42 14.60 -8.84
C LYS A 145 -15.10 14.05 -8.31
N MET A 146 -14.85 12.74 -8.46
CA MET A 146 -13.62 12.09 -8.00
C MET A 146 -12.41 12.38 -8.88
N LEU A 147 -12.61 12.37 -10.21
CA LEU A 147 -11.53 12.37 -11.19
C LEU A 147 -11.39 13.68 -11.96
N ASN A 148 -12.39 14.56 -11.90
CA ASN A 148 -12.49 15.78 -12.70
C ASN A 148 -12.22 15.47 -14.19
N ASP A 149 -11.31 16.21 -14.82
CA ASP A 149 -10.95 16.10 -16.23
C ASP A 149 -10.24 14.78 -16.60
N LEU A 150 -9.84 13.97 -15.62
CA LEU A 150 -9.26 12.66 -15.87
C LEU A 150 -10.30 11.59 -16.16
N VAL A 151 -11.59 11.83 -15.87
CA VAL A 151 -12.66 10.84 -16.02
C VAL A 151 -12.71 10.25 -17.43
N ASP A 152 -12.54 11.09 -18.45
CA ASP A 152 -12.58 10.69 -19.87
C ASP A 152 -11.24 10.10 -20.36
N GLN A 153 -10.19 10.14 -19.54
CA GLN A 153 -8.86 9.60 -19.86
C GLN A 153 -8.64 8.20 -19.30
N VAL A 154 -9.50 7.74 -18.38
CA VAL A 154 -9.44 6.41 -17.78
C VAL A 154 -10.14 5.42 -18.71
N LYS A 155 -9.38 4.45 -19.22
CA LYS A 155 -9.91 3.32 -20.01
C LYS A 155 -10.27 2.13 -19.15
N GLU A 156 -9.53 1.91 -18.07
CA GLU A 156 -9.70 0.75 -17.20
C GLU A 156 -9.39 1.11 -15.75
N VAL A 157 -10.19 0.56 -14.83
CA VAL A 157 -9.99 0.60 -13.38
C VAL A 157 -9.56 -0.78 -12.92
N LEU A 158 -8.38 -0.85 -12.31
CA LEU A 158 -7.78 -2.06 -11.75
C LEU A 158 -7.73 -1.98 -10.22
N ILE A 159 -8.11 -3.07 -9.57
CA ILE A 159 -8.15 -3.17 -8.11
C ILE A 159 -7.08 -4.15 -7.63
N THR A 160 -6.08 -3.62 -6.92
CA THR A 160 -5.12 -4.43 -6.17
C THR A 160 -5.71 -4.78 -4.81
N SER A 161 -5.93 -6.06 -4.58
CA SER A 161 -6.48 -6.58 -3.33
C SER A 161 -5.41 -7.34 -2.55
N CYS A 162 -5.30 -7.10 -1.24
CA CYS A 162 -4.35 -7.78 -0.36
C CYS A 162 -5.06 -8.63 0.69
N LYS A 163 -4.58 -9.86 0.88
CA LYS A 163 -5.04 -10.81 1.90
C LYS A 163 -4.18 -10.69 3.15
N TYR A 164 -4.80 -10.72 4.31
CA TYR A 164 -4.10 -10.60 5.59
C TYR A 164 -4.46 -11.74 6.53
N ASP A 165 -3.45 -12.23 7.22
CA ASP A 165 -3.57 -13.11 8.38
C ASP A 165 -2.69 -12.58 9.53
N HIS A 166 -3.25 -12.55 10.74
CA HIS A 166 -2.58 -12.02 11.94
C HIS A 166 -1.82 -10.68 11.74
N GLY A 167 -2.40 -9.75 10.97
CA GLY A 167 -1.81 -8.44 10.70
C GLY A 167 -0.61 -8.46 9.73
N LYS A 168 -0.40 -9.55 8.99
CA LYS A 168 0.61 -9.68 7.94
C LYS A 168 -0.05 -9.98 6.60
N ILE A 169 0.53 -9.43 5.54
CA ILE A 169 0.09 -9.77 4.18
C ILE A 169 0.51 -11.21 3.85
N ILE A 170 -0.44 -12.02 3.38
CA ILE A 170 -0.23 -13.43 3.01
C ILE A 170 -0.52 -13.72 1.55
N GLY A 171 -0.94 -12.72 0.78
CA GLY A 171 -1.23 -12.87 -0.63
C GLY A 171 -2.00 -11.68 -1.18
N GLY A 172 -2.40 -11.78 -2.44
CA GLY A 172 -3.14 -10.73 -3.11
C GLY A 172 -3.19 -10.91 -4.62
N SER A 173 -4.03 -10.11 -5.25
CA SER A 173 -4.24 -10.15 -6.70
C SER A 173 -4.56 -8.76 -7.23
N ILE A 174 -4.34 -8.59 -8.54
CA ILE A 174 -4.94 -7.48 -9.30
C ILE A 174 -6.19 -8.04 -9.96
N GLN A 175 -7.29 -7.30 -9.85
CA GLN A 175 -8.61 -7.70 -10.33
C GLN A 175 -9.20 -6.61 -11.20
N GLN A 176 -9.77 -7.00 -12.33
CA GLN A 176 -10.57 -6.16 -13.21
C GLN A 176 -12.03 -6.57 -13.08
N PHE A 177 -12.89 -5.59 -12.87
CA PHE A 177 -14.33 -5.78 -12.76
C PHE A 177 -15.05 -5.02 -13.86
N ASP A 178 -16.24 -5.46 -14.23
CA ASP A 178 -17.16 -4.67 -15.04
C ASP A 178 -17.80 -3.53 -14.21
N ASP A 179 -18.75 -2.83 -14.83
CA ASP A 179 -19.52 -1.78 -14.17
C ASP A 179 -20.51 -2.28 -13.11
N ASN A 180 -20.64 -3.58 -12.87
CA ASN A 180 -21.55 -4.19 -11.90
C ASN A 180 -20.84 -5.01 -10.82
N TYR A 181 -19.52 -4.85 -10.67
CA TYR A 181 -18.69 -5.65 -9.74
C TYR A 181 -18.61 -7.15 -10.09
N CYS A 182 -18.93 -7.54 -11.32
CA CYS A 182 -18.64 -8.87 -11.83
C CYS A 182 -17.16 -8.93 -12.22
N LEU A 183 -16.49 -10.01 -11.78
CA LEU A 183 -15.07 -10.19 -12.07
C LEU A 183 -14.90 -10.53 -13.55
N VAL A 184 -14.11 -9.74 -14.25
CA VAL A 184 -13.79 -9.93 -15.69
C VAL A 184 -12.47 -10.69 -15.82
N ASP A 185 -11.43 -10.25 -15.12
CA ASP A 185 -10.11 -10.88 -15.14
C ASP A 185 -9.41 -10.71 -13.78
N SER A 186 -8.49 -11.60 -13.45
CA SER A 186 -7.70 -11.56 -12.22
C SER A 186 -6.34 -12.21 -12.41
N ILE A 187 -5.31 -11.57 -11.87
CA ILE A 187 -3.97 -12.14 -11.77
C ILE A 187 -3.64 -12.36 -10.31
N ASP A 188 -3.49 -13.62 -9.91
CA ASP A 188 -2.99 -13.98 -8.58
C ASP A 188 -1.48 -13.68 -8.49
N LEU A 189 -1.11 -12.89 -7.50
CA LEU A 189 0.26 -12.42 -7.26
C LEU A 189 0.74 -12.80 -5.86
N SER A 190 0.06 -13.77 -5.22
CA SER A 190 0.36 -14.18 -3.85
C SER A 190 1.81 -14.61 -3.66
N GLU A 191 2.37 -15.39 -4.59
CA GLU A 191 3.78 -15.80 -4.55
C GLU A 191 4.75 -14.62 -4.64
N GLN A 192 4.46 -13.62 -5.51
CA GLN A 192 5.29 -12.42 -5.63
C GLN A 192 5.21 -11.54 -4.38
N ILE A 193 4.07 -11.58 -3.68
CA ILE A 193 3.85 -10.85 -2.43
C ILE A 193 4.55 -11.56 -1.26
N ILE A 194 4.50 -12.89 -1.17
CA ILE A 194 5.16 -13.63 -0.08
C ILE A 194 6.68 -13.62 -0.30
N HIS A 195 7.11 -13.87 -1.53
CA HIS A 195 8.49 -13.93 -1.94
C HIS A 195 8.78 -12.80 -2.94
N PRO A 196 9.00 -11.56 -2.47
CA PRO A 196 9.38 -10.49 -3.36
C PRO A 196 10.64 -10.92 -4.12
N MET A 197 10.50 -11.14 -5.43
CA MET A 197 11.63 -11.53 -6.27
C MET A 197 12.73 -10.50 -6.06
N LYS A 198 13.93 -10.95 -5.70
CA LYS A 198 15.13 -10.12 -5.78
C LYS A 198 15.19 -9.63 -7.22
N GLN A 199 15.00 -8.34 -7.46
CA GLN A 199 15.16 -7.77 -8.78
C GLN A 199 16.55 -8.19 -9.28
N SER A 200 16.58 -9.08 -10.27
CA SER A 200 17.76 -9.36 -11.08
C SER A 200 18.16 -8.02 -11.70
N GLY A 201 19.31 -7.52 -11.29
CA GLY A 201 19.72 -6.14 -11.48
C GLY A 201 19.59 -5.69 -12.92
N VAL A 202 18.85 -4.59 -13.11
CA VAL A 202 19.26 -3.60 -14.11
C VAL A 202 20.68 -3.21 -13.71
N GLN A 203 21.64 -3.45 -14.60
CA GLN A 203 23.02 -3.04 -14.43
C GLN A 203 23.08 -1.52 -14.27
N ALA A 204 22.94 -1.05 -13.03
CA ALA A 204 23.49 0.22 -12.63
C ALA A 204 25.00 0.03 -12.58
N ASN A 205 25.72 0.75 -13.43
CA ASN A 205 27.17 0.84 -13.42
C ASN A 205 27.69 0.91 -11.96
N PRO A 206 28.57 -0.01 -11.53
CA PRO A 206 28.98 -0.15 -10.13
C PRO A 206 30.02 0.88 -9.69
N ALA A 207 30.00 2.07 -10.29
CA ALA A 207 30.80 3.21 -9.88
C ALA A 207 29.95 4.07 -8.92
N ASN A 208 30.10 3.76 -7.62
CA ASN A 208 29.40 4.34 -6.47
C ASN A 208 27.98 3.83 -6.27
N SER A 209 27.80 2.85 -5.38
CA SER A 209 26.49 2.54 -4.77
C SER A 209 26.35 3.39 -3.50
N PRO A 210 25.62 4.52 -3.54
CA PRO A 210 25.39 5.37 -2.37
C PRO A 210 24.51 4.64 -1.34
N HIS A 211 23.76 3.63 -1.79
CA HIS A 211 22.73 2.97 -1.02
C HIS A 211 23.25 2.17 0.19
N SER A 212 24.42 1.53 0.07
CA SER A 212 25.02 0.82 1.21
C SER A 212 25.61 1.75 2.27
N GLU A 213 26.10 2.92 1.86
CA GLU A 213 26.59 3.97 2.76
C GLU A 213 25.44 4.72 3.41
N GLU A 214 24.35 4.95 2.68
CA GLU A 214 23.14 5.57 3.19
C GLU A 214 22.48 4.70 4.29
N ILE A 215 22.39 3.38 4.08
CA ILE A 215 21.89 2.44 5.09
C ILE A 215 22.79 2.40 6.33
N LEU A 216 24.11 2.34 6.18
CA LEU A 216 25.05 2.40 7.31
C LEU A 216 24.96 3.73 8.06
N THR A 217 24.78 4.84 7.34
CA THR A 217 24.62 6.17 7.93
C THR A 217 23.32 6.27 8.74
N GLN A 218 22.20 5.75 8.20
CA GLN A 218 20.92 5.70 8.91
C GLN A 218 20.99 4.85 10.19
N LEU A 219 21.61 3.67 10.13
CA LEU A 219 21.81 2.81 11.31
C LEU A 219 22.66 3.49 12.39
N ARG A 220 23.74 4.17 12.00
CA ARG A 220 24.61 4.93 12.91
C ARG A 220 23.87 6.10 13.58
N THR A 221 23.07 6.83 12.81
CA THR A 221 22.26 7.94 13.33
C THR A 221 21.20 7.46 14.31
N GLN A 222 20.52 6.35 14.03
CA GLN A 222 19.57 5.74 14.96
C GLN A 222 20.23 5.22 16.24
N ARG A 223 21.45 4.67 16.16
CA ARG A 223 22.20 4.25 17.34
C ARG A 223 22.56 5.44 18.24
N ARG A 224 23.07 6.53 17.66
CA ARG A 224 23.44 7.74 18.40
C ARG A 224 22.24 8.37 19.11
N SER A 225 21.08 8.43 18.47
CA SER A 225 19.88 8.98 19.12
C SER A 225 19.39 8.13 20.30
N LEU A 226 19.59 6.80 20.25
CA LEU A 226 19.30 5.92 21.39
C LEU A 226 20.33 6.06 22.52
N GLU A 227 21.61 6.27 22.19
CA GLU A 227 22.66 6.57 23.18
C GLU A 227 22.39 7.89 23.92
N GLU A 228 21.91 8.92 23.20
CA GLU A 228 21.50 10.21 23.79
C GLU A 228 20.28 10.06 24.70
N LYS A 229 19.28 9.27 24.31
CA LYS A 229 18.10 8.94 25.14
C LYS A 229 18.46 8.14 26.39
N GLU A 230 19.45 7.24 26.31
CA GLU A 230 19.96 6.52 27.48
C GLU A 230 20.66 7.47 28.45
N LYS A 231 21.48 8.41 27.95
CA LYS A 231 22.21 9.40 28.76
C LYS A 231 21.31 10.46 29.42
N SER A 232 20.19 10.81 28.80
CA SER A 232 19.25 11.81 29.32
C SER A 232 18.20 11.24 30.28
N SER A 233 18.17 9.92 30.47
CA SER A 233 17.19 9.26 31.35
C SER A 233 17.63 9.29 32.83
N PRO A 234 16.76 9.71 33.78
CA PRO A 234 17.12 9.82 35.19
C PRO A 234 17.31 8.44 35.85
N ALA A 235 18.46 8.25 36.50
CA ALA A 235 18.94 6.95 37.00
C ALA A 235 18.22 6.41 38.27
N ASN A 236 17.35 7.19 38.91
CA ASN A 236 16.88 6.90 40.28
C ASN A 236 15.39 6.53 40.39
N SER A 237 14.83 5.75 39.46
CA SER A 237 13.46 5.24 39.56
C SER A 237 13.34 3.78 39.10
N PRO A 238 12.64 2.89 39.84
CA PRO A 238 12.37 1.52 39.38
C PRO A 238 11.65 1.45 38.02
N ARG A 239 10.91 2.51 37.65
CA ARG A 239 10.29 2.64 36.31
C ARG A 239 11.31 3.03 35.23
N SER A 240 12.41 3.70 35.55
CA SER A 240 13.44 4.08 34.58
C SER A 240 14.38 2.91 34.24
N GLU A 241 14.54 1.94 35.14
CA GLU A 241 15.41 0.79 34.92
C GLU A 241 14.89 -0.15 33.82
N GLY A 242 13.59 -0.44 33.81
CA GLY A 242 12.95 -1.24 32.74
C GLY A 242 13.06 -0.56 31.37
N PHE A 243 12.93 0.76 31.33
CA PHE A 243 13.09 1.56 30.11
C PHE A 243 14.54 1.55 29.60
N LEU A 244 15.53 1.69 30.49
CA LEU A 244 16.95 1.60 30.14
C LEU A 244 17.33 0.20 29.62
N VAL A 245 16.76 -0.86 30.18
CA VAL A 245 16.95 -2.24 29.68
C VAL A 245 16.42 -2.39 28.25
N GLN A 246 15.27 -1.79 27.94
CA GLN A 246 14.69 -1.83 26.59
C GLN A 246 15.53 -1.05 25.57
N LEU A 247 16.00 0.16 25.94
CA LEU A 247 16.91 0.95 25.11
C LEU A 247 18.23 0.21 24.81
N ARG A 248 18.82 -0.43 25.82
CA ARG A 248 20.04 -1.24 25.66
C ARG A 248 19.84 -2.43 24.73
N LYS A 249 18.69 -3.12 24.80
CA LYS A 249 18.35 -4.22 23.87
C LYS A 249 18.21 -3.72 22.44
N GLN A 250 17.53 -2.59 22.23
CA GLN A 250 17.40 -1.98 20.90
C GLN A 250 18.76 -1.54 20.33
N ARG A 251 19.62 -0.94 21.17
CA ARG A 251 20.98 -0.56 20.76
C ARG A 251 21.81 -1.76 20.30
N ARG A 252 21.82 -2.84 21.08
CA ARG A 252 22.55 -4.09 20.72
C ARG A 252 22.06 -4.67 19.38
N SER A 253 20.75 -4.68 19.14
CA SER A 253 20.18 -5.15 17.87
C SER A 253 20.63 -4.28 16.68
N LEU A 254 20.73 -2.96 16.84
CA LEU A 254 21.24 -2.06 15.81
C LEU A 254 22.75 -2.21 15.58
N GLU A 255 23.53 -2.44 16.63
CA GLU A 255 24.96 -2.76 16.52
C GLU A 255 25.22 -4.05 15.74
N GLU A 256 24.39 -5.08 15.96
CA GLU A 256 24.48 -6.34 15.20
C GLU A 256 24.15 -6.14 13.72
N LYS A 257 23.09 -5.40 13.41
CA LYS A 257 22.71 -5.03 12.03
C LYS A 257 23.78 -4.19 11.34
N GLU A 258 24.42 -3.25 12.05
CA GLU A 258 25.54 -2.47 11.52
C GLU A 258 26.73 -3.38 11.19
N LYS A 259 27.11 -4.28 12.11
CA LYS A 259 28.21 -5.25 11.89
C LYS A 259 27.93 -6.18 10.71
N GLU A 260 26.69 -6.63 10.54
CA GLU A 260 26.28 -7.47 9.41
C GLU A 260 26.40 -6.71 8.08
N LYS A 261 25.92 -5.47 8.03
CA LYS A 261 26.06 -4.61 6.85
C LYS A 261 27.51 -4.23 6.53
N GLU A 262 28.34 -4.06 7.54
CA GLU A 262 29.76 -3.78 7.35
C GLU A 262 30.53 -5.02 6.87
N LYS A 263 30.15 -6.22 7.34
CA LYS A 263 30.64 -7.50 6.78
C LYS A 263 30.21 -7.67 5.31
N GLU A 264 28.96 -7.37 4.98
CA GLU A 264 28.43 -7.42 3.61
C GLU A 264 29.22 -6.45 2.70
N LYS A 265 29.42 -5.20 3.13
CA LYS A 265 30.24 -4.20 2.43
C LYS A 265 31.68 -4.68 2.19
N ASN A 266 32.29 -5.31 3.20
CA ASN A 266 33.66 -5.83 3.10
C ASN A 266 33.77 -7.08 2.21
N GLN A 267 32.78 -7.97 2.20
CA GLN A 267 32.73 -9.09 1.28
C GLN A 267 32.57 -8.63 -0.18
N ILE A 268 31.75 -7.60 -0.42
CA ILE A 268 31.61 -6.98 -1.74
C ILE A 268 32.92 -6.35 -2.19
N ARG A 269 33.66 -5.68 -1.29
CA ARG A 269 35.00 -5.12 -1.59
C ARG A 269 36.05 -6.20 -1.88
N LYS A 270 36.01 -7.34 -1.17
CA LYS A 270 36.95 -8.45 -1.37
C LYS A 270 36.71 -9.22 -2.68
N LYS A 271 35.46 -9.35 -3.13
CA LYS A 271 35.14 -9.96 -4.44
C LYS A 271 35.54 -9.09 -5.65
N LYS A 272 36.03 -7.87 -5.40
CA LYS A 272 36.50 -6.91 -6.42
C LYS A 272 38.04 -6.83 -6.53
N LYS A 273 38.78 -7.57 -5.71
CA LYS A 273 40.24 -7.75 -5.79
C LYS A 273 40.54 -9.17 -6.25
#